data_AF-A0A2M8CZ41-F1
#
_entry.id   AF-A0A2M8CZ41-F1
#
_cell.length_a   1.000
_cell.length_b   1.000
_cell.length_c   1.000
_cell.angle_alpha   90.00
_cell.angle_beta   90.00
_cell.angle_gamma   90.00
#
_symmetry.space_group_name_H-M   'P 1'
#
loop_
_entity.id
_entity.type
_entity.pdbx_description
1 polymer ?
#
loop_
_entity_poly.entity_id
_entity_poly.type
_entity_poly.pdbx_seq_one_letter_code
_entity_poly.pdbx_strand_id
1 'polypeptide(L)'
;MILDWPEGIYPKSQSFYIRHRSTRFLSTLTGQFDVLEREGARWVAEFTFELENTRARKLDALIAELRGAVGQILVPDFRRLVSKPVTMSMDDYADEIGLTFFDDHYDFDDDTNDDGFLTTEESPPLGAEDNALFGGGFDSVLIFYDETTLLTEAGFVLLADNVGIPFETDRGFLLTIEHGDALEIAIEEGYGLQAQNDDDLLVQVGGAFFEGEGQPTLINGSDRTLQIKGLRPYTKVIPAGESIAPAAGHAHLILQDVITDIEGTAFVPIAPKLRTVITEQPLVLGGVTVLMRLTQDDAGENRTVPPNRSSYTLSFEQILN
;
A
#
# COMPACT_ATOMS: atom_id res chain seq x y z
N MET A 1 -1.92 -4.19 33.89
CA MET A 1 -0.97 -3.12 33.50
C MET A 1 -0.06 -3.71 32.46
N ILE A 2 0.07 -3.04 31.32
CA ILE A 2 0.98 -3.42 30.24
C ILE A 2 2.19 -2.51 30.38
N LEU A 3 3.39 -3.09 30.38
CA LEU A 3 4.65 -2.36 30.48
C LEU A 3 5.24 -2.13 29.10
N ASP A 4 5.94 -1.01 28.94
CA ASP A 4 6.76 -0.75 27.76
C ASP A 4 8.19 -1.27 27.98
N TRP A 5 8.87 -1.58 26.87
CA TRP A 5 10.27 -1.97 26.94
C TRP A 5 11.14 -0.77 27.36
N PRO A 6 12.05 -0.93 28.35
CA PRO A 6 12.82 0.19 28.87
C PRO A 6 13.84 0.72 27.85
N GLU A 7 13.94 2.05 27.77
CA GLU A 7 14.88 2.72 26.87
C GLU A 7 16.35 2.41 27.20
N GLY A 8 17.15 2.23 26.15
CA GLY A 8 18.59 1.97 26.25
C GLY A 8 18.97 0.55 26.63
N ILE A 9 17.99 -0.36 26.73
CA ILE A 9 18.21 -1.78 26.99
C ILE A 9 18.11 -2.56 25.69
N TYR A 10 19.25 -3.11 25.26
CA TYR A 10 19.37 -3.91 24.05
C TYR A 10 20.00 -5.26 24.39
N PRO A 11 19.50 -6.36 23.83
CA PRO A 11 20.09 -7.68 24.03
C PRO A 11 21.42 -7.80 23.31
N LYS A 12 22.31 -8.61 23.88
CA LYS A 12 23.53 -9.08 23.21
C LYS A 12 23.20 -10.06 22.08
N SER A 13 22.22 -10.93 22.31
CA SER A 13 21.69 -11.87 21.31
C SER A 13 20.18 -11.97 21.42
N GLN A 14 19.52 -12.13 20.28
CA GLN A 14 18.08 -12.25 20.17
C GLN A 14 17.70 -13.43 19.27
N SER A 15 16.75 -14.23 19.75
CA SER A 15 15.94 -15.14 18.95
C SER A 15 14.50 -14.66 19.02
N PHE A 16 13.87 -14.36 17.87
CA PHE A 16 12.50 -13.87 17.81
C PHE A 16 11.78 -14.53 16.64
N TYR A 17 10.85 -15.44 16.95
CA TYR A 17 10.27 -16.37 15.99
C TYR A 17 8.83 -16.74 16.32
N ILE A 18 8.12 -17.24 15.32
CA ILE A 18 6.76 -17.78 15.50
C ILE A 18 6.89 -19.26 15.85
N ARG A 19 6.33 -19.66 16.99
CA ARG A 19 6.18 -21.06 17.36
C ARG A 19 4.81 -21.53 16.89
N HIS A 20 4.81 -22.38 15.87
CA HIS A 20 3.61 -23.08 15.41
C HIS A 20 3.24 -24.21 16.38
N ARG A 21 1.95 -24.52 16.44
CA ARG A 21 1.44 -25.65 17.20
C ARG A 21 0.91 -26.69 16.22
N SER A 22 1.65 -27.78 16.03
CA SER A 22 1.20 -28.89 15.18
C SER A 22 1.13 -30.18 15.98
N THR A 23 0.29 -31.12 15.54
CA THR A 23 0.23 -32.49 16.08
C THR A 23 0.42 -33.46 14.94
N ARG A 24 1.31 -34.42 15.12
CA ARG A 24 1.56 -35.51 14.18
C ARG A 24 1.02 -36.80 14.79
N PHE A 25 0.18 -37.52 14.05
CA PHE A 25 -0.33 -38.82 14.46
C PHE A 25 -0.28 -39.81 13.31
N LEU A 26 -0.25 -41.10 13.63
CA LEU A 26 -0.28 -42.18 12.64
C LEU A 26 -1.74 -42.57 12.40
N SER A 27 -2.21 -42.46 11.15
CA SER A 27 -3.51 -42.96 10.75
C SER A 27 -3.54 -44.48 10.87
N THR A 28 -4.42 -45.00 11.70
CA THR A 28 -4.62 -46.44 11.89
C THR A 28 -5.26 -47.11 10.69
N LEU A 29 -5.87 -46.33 9.78
CA LEU A 29 -6.55 -46.84 8.59
C LEU A 29 -5.62 -46.95 7.38
N THR A 30 -4.72 -45.97 7.20
CA THR A 30 -3.85 -45.88 6.01
C THR A 30 -2.37 -46.16 6.31
N GLY A 31 -1.98 -46.20 7.58
CA GLY A 31 -0.58 -46.34 7.99
C GLY A 31 0.28 -45.11 7.67
N GLN A 32 -0.32 -43.99 7.25
CA GLN A 32 0.37 -42.74 6.96
C GLN A 32 0.39 -41.81 8.17
N PHE A 33 1.38 -40.91 8.22
CA PHE A 33 1.41 -39.86 9.22
C PHE A 33 0.61 -38.66 8.75
N ASP A 34 -0.42 -38.30 9.51
CA ASP A 34 -1.18 -37.07 9.32
C ASP A 34 -0.62 -35.98 10.25
N VAL A 35 -0.53 -34.76 9.73
CA VAL A 35 -0.08 -33.58 10.47
C VAL A 35 -1.22 -32.56 10.48
N LEU A 36 -1.67 -32.19 11.67
CA LEU A 36 -2.72 -31.21 11.87
C LEU A 36 -2.13 -29.96 12.52
N GLU A 37 -2.28 -28.80 11.88
CA GLU A 37 -2.02 -27.51 12.50
C GLU A 37 -3.12 -27.24 13.53
N ARG A 38 -2.71 -26.96 14.77
CA ARG A 38 -3.60 -26.52 15.83
C ARG A 38 -3.54 -25.01 15.95
N GLU A 39 -4.66 -24.47 16.41
CA GLU A 39 -4.75 -23.07 16.80
C GLU A 39 -3.76 -22.69 17.90
N GLY A 40 -3.33 -21.43 17.82
CA GLY A 40 -2.45 -20.82 18.83
C GLY A 40 -0.98 -20.68 18.43
N ALA A 41 -0.68 -20.54 17.13
CA ALA A 41 0.62 -20.02 16.71
C ALA A 41 0.89 -18.67 17.39
N ARG A 42 2.08 -18.53 17.98
CA ARG A 42 2.42 -17.38 18.84
C ARG A 42 3.86 -16.96 18.67
N TRP A 43 4.15 -15.70 18.88
CA TRP A 43 5.53 -15.21 18.96
C TRP A 43 6.22 -15.68 20.23
N VAL A 44 7.51 -15.97 20.09
CA VAL A 44 8.42 -16.31 21.19
C VAL A 44 9.67 -15.46 21.02
N ALA A 45 10.14 -14.89 22.13
CA ALA A 45 11.38 -14.13 22.17
C ALA A 45 12.31 -14.69 23.24
N GLU A 46 13.57 -14.89 22.89
CA GLU A 46 14.62 -15.28 23.82
C GLU A 46 15.76 -14.29 23.67
N PHE A 47 16.17 -13.69 24.78
CA PHE A 47 17.16 -12.64 24.81
C PHE A 47 18.25 -12.99 25.82
N THR A 48 19.50 -12.71 25.44
CA THR A 48 20.61 -12.71 26.39
C THR A 48 21.18 -11.31 26.50
N PHE A 49 21.56 -10.92 27.71
CA PHE A 49 22.10 -9.59 28.00
C PHE A 49 23.42 -9.70 28.75
N GLU A 50 24.31 -8.73 28.48
CA GLU A 50 25.49 -8.45 29.29
C GLU A 50 25.50 -6.94 29.55
N LEU A 51 24.99 -6.54 30.73
CA LEU A 51 24.73 -5.14 31.04
C LEU A 51 25.70 -4.60 32.08
N GLU A 52 26.01 -3.32 31.94
CA GLU A 52 26.67 -2.52 32.96
C GLU A 52 25.70 -2.18 34.11
N ASN A 53 26.25 -1.87 35.30
CA ASN A 53 25.46 -1.66 36.53
C ASN A 53 24.25 -0.71 36.39
N THR A 54 24.34 0.37 35.61
CA THR A 54 23.22 1.32 35.43
C THR A 54 22.07 0.72 34.61
N ARG A 55 22.39 0.02 33.52
CA ARG A 55 21.41 -0.67 32.67
C ARG A 55 20.85 -1.92 33.34
N ALA A 56 21.70 -2.66 34.06
CA ALA A 56 21.31 -3.82 34.87
C ALA A 56 20.21 -3.44 35.88
N ARG A 57 20.37 -2.32 36.60
CA ARG A 57 19.35 -1.81 37.53
C ARG A 57 18.01 -1.50 36.86
N LYS A 58 18.01 -0.97 35.63
CA LYS A 58 16.77 -0.73 34.88
C LYS A 58 16.08 -2.06 34.53
N LEU A 59 16.86 -3.05 34.12
CA LEU A 59 16.33 -4.38 33.80
C LEU A 59 15.81 -5.11 35.06
N ASP A 60 16.51 -5.01 36.18
CA ASP A 60 16.06 -5.57 37.47
C ASP A 60 14.72 -4.94 37.91
N ALA A 61 14.56 -3.63 37.76
CA ALA A 61 13.31 -2.94 38.05
C ALA A 61 12.16 -3.42 37.16
N LEU A 62 12.40 -3.57 35.85
CA LEU A 62 11.42 -4.11 34.91
C LEU A 62 10.98 -5.53 35.31
N ILE A 63 11.94 -6.42 35.60
CA ILE A 63 11.66 -7.82 35.97
C ILE A 63 10.86 -7.87 37.28
N ALA A 64 11.21 -7.03 38.26
CA ALA A 64 10.46 -6.93 39.51
C ALA A 64 9.01 -6.45 39.29
N GLU A 65 8.80 -5.49 38.39
CA GLU A 65 7.48 -4.96 38.04
C GLU A 65 6.62 -5.99 37.27
N LEU A 66 7.26 -6.84 36.44
CA LEU A 66 6.60 -7.95 35.76
C LEU A 66 6.05 -8.99 36.74
N ARG A 67 6.68 -9.18 37.91
CA ARG A 67 6.24 -10.17 38.93
C ARG A 67 6.12 -11.59 38.33
N GLY A 68 7.15 -12.03 37.63
CA GLY A 68 7.19 -13.35 36.96
C GLY A 68 6.29 -13.41 35.73
N ALA A 69 5.61 -14.54 35.53
CA ALA A 69 4.76 -14.78 34.35
C ALA A 69 3.40 -14.04 34.34
N VAL A 70 3.08 -13.26 35.39
CA VAL A 70 1.80 -12.55 35.50
C VAL A 70 1.81 -11.22 34.74
N GLY A 71 2.95 -10.53 34.72
CA GLY A 71 3.12 -9.24 34.06
C GLY A 71 3.04 -9.34 32.55
N GLN A 72 2.64 -8.25 31.92
CA GLN A 72 2.52 -8.12 30.47
C GLN A 72 3.43 -6.99 30.00
N ILE A 73 4.14 -7.20 28.90
CA ILE A 73 5.09 -6.24 28.33
C ILE A 73 5.02 -6.23 26.81
N LEU A 74 5.15 -5.05 26.23
CA LEU A 74 5.37 -4.88 24.79
C LEU A 74 6.85 -5.12 24.47
N VAL A 75 7.13 -6.27 23.87
CA VAL A 75 8.49 -6.69 23.51
C VAL A 75 8.78 -6.34 22.05
N PRO A 76 9.78 -5.51 21.76
CA PRO A 76 10.16 -5.17 20.39
C PRO A 76 10.97 -6.29 19.71
N ASP A 77 10.84 -6.43 18.39
CA ASP A 77 11.85 -7.14 17.59
C ASP A 77 13.00 -6.19 17.24
N PHE A 78 14.18 -6.36 17.85
CA PHE A 78 15.30 -5.43 17.64
C PHE A 78 15.85 -5.39 16.21
N ARG A 79 15.50 -6.36 15.35
CA ARG A 79 15.83 -6.32 13.92
C ARG A 79 14.95 -5.34 13.14
N ARG A 80 13.79 -4.96 13.69
CA ARG A 80 12.73 -4.22 13.01
C ARG A 80 12.21 -3.07 13.88
N LEU A 81 13.10 -2.37 14.59
CA LEU A 81 12.72 -1.26 15.48
C LEU A 81 12.20 -0.02 14.76
N VAL A 82 12.65 0.19 13.52
CA VAL A 82 12.32 1.39 12.77
C VAL A 82 10.96 1.19 12.12
N SER A 83 10.01 2.05 12.52
CA SER A 83 8.75 2.23 11.82
C SER A 83 9.01 2.91 10.47
N LYS A 84 8.42 2.39 9.41
CA LYS A 84 8.57 2.87 8.03
C LYS A 84 7.18 3.04 7.41
N PRO A 85 6.81 4.25 6.96
CA PRO A 85 5.64 4.41 6.12
C PRO A 85 5.90 3.78 4.76
N VAL A 86 4.84 3.28 4.11
CA VAL A 86 4.90 2.91 2.69
C VAL A 86 4.66 4.17 1.87
N THR A 87 5.58 4.49 0.96
CA THR A 87 5.59 5.77 0.23
C THR A 87 5.28 5.63 -1.25
N MET A 88 4.80 4.46 -1.70
CA MET A 88 4.43 4.25 -3.11
C MET A 88 2.94 4.53 -3.27
N SER A 89 2.54 5.78 -3.04
CA SER A 89 1.12 6.15 -3.06
C SER A 89 0.55 6.16 -4.49
N MET A 90 -0.78 6.08 -4.60
CA MET A 90 -1.47 6.29 -5.87
C MET A 90 -1.28 7.74 -6.36
N ASP A 91 -1.29 8.70 -5.44
CA ASP A 91 -1.11 10.13 -5.72
C ASP A 91 0.24 10.39 -6.41
N ASP A 92 1.34 9.87 -5.83
CA ASP A 92 2.69 10.01 -6.42
C ASP A 92 2.77 9.39 -7.83
N TYR A 93 2.01 8.32 -8.07
CA TYR A 93 1.96 7.67 -9.37
C TYR A 93 1.18 8.49 -10.40
N ALA A 94 0.05 9.07 -10.00
CA ALA A 94 -0.79 9.93 -10.83
C ALA A 94 0.00 11.17 -11.30
N ASP A 95 0.75 11.79 -10.38
CA ASP A 95 1.66 12.91 -10.68
C ASP A 95 2.74 12.49 -11.70
N GLU A 96 3.34 11.30 -11.54
CA GLU A 96 4.40 10.79 -12.41
C GLU A 96 3.95 10.61 -13.87
N ILE A 97 2.75 10.06 -14.07
CA ILE A 97 2.23 9.76 -15.41
C ILE A 97 1.50 10.93 -16.06
N GLY A 98 1.46 12.09 -15.39
CA GLY A 98 0.76 13.28 -15.87
C GLY A 98 -0.76 13.10 -15.92
N LEU A 99 -1.29 12.15 -15.14
CA LEU A 99 -2.71 12.00 -14.88
C LEU A 99 -3.00 12.71 -13.55
N THR A 100 -2.64 13.98 -13.44
CA THR A 100 -2.95 14.77 -12.26
C THR A 100 -4.46 14.93 -12.13
N PHE A 101 -5.01 14.63 -10.95
CA PHE A 101 -6.24 15.25 -10.48
C PHE A 101 -5.98 16.74 -10.27
N PHE A 102 -7.01 17.60 -10.37
CA PHE A 102 -6.84 19.03 -10.16
C PHE A 102 -6.28 19.31 -8.75
N ASP A 103 -5.09 19.91 -8.70
CA ASP A 103 -4.29 20.19 -7.50
C ASP A 103 -4.69 21.53 -6.85
N ASP A 104 -5.98 21.74 -6.55
CA ASP A 104 -6.46 23.05 -6.07
C ASP A 104 -7.31 23.04 -4.79
N HIS A 105 -7.66 21.89 -4.21
CA HIS A 105 -8.53 21.83 -3.02
C HIS A 105 -9.91 22.52 -3.18
N TYR A 106 -10.39 22.77 -4.40
CA TYR A 106 -11.73 23.29 -4.61
C TYR A 106 -12.77 22.15 -4.59
N ASP A 107 -13.53 22.09 -3.49
CA ASP A 107 -14.92 21.58 -3.50
C ASP A 107 -15.69 22.42 -4.51
N PHE A 108 -16.70 21.86 -5.18
CA PHE A 108 -17.59 22.57 -6.10
C PHE A 108 -17.83 24.03 -5.67
N ASP A 109 -17.02 24.97 -6.17
CA ASP A 109 -17.53 26.29 -6.47
C ASP A 109 -18.30 26.02 -7.76
N ASP A 110 -19.56 25.62 -7.55
CA ASP A 110 -20.55 25.98 -8.55
C ASP A 110 -20.33 27.47 -8.79
N ASP A 111 -20.15 27.85 -10.04
CA ASP A 111 -19.56 29.12 -10.47
C ASP A 111 -20.53 30.29 -10.19
N THR A 112 -21.00 30.37 -8.97
CA THR A 112 -22.07 31.18 -8.45
C THR A 112 -21.39 32.43 -7.95
N ASN A 113 -21.41 33.43 -8.80
CA ASN A 113 -21.10 34.80 -8.40
C ASN A 113 -21.87 35.17 -7.11
N ASP A 114 -21.43 36.23 -6.41
CA ASP A 114 -22.08 36.77 -5.20
C ASP A 114 -23.60 37.09 -5.35
N ASP A 115 -24.15 36.95 -6.56
CA ASP A 115 -25.55 37.14 -6.93
C ASP A 115 -26.33 35.83 -7.26
N GLY A 116 -25.73 34.63 -7.17
CA GLY A 116 -26.48 33.37 -7.20
C GLY A 116 -26.66 32.70 -8.57
N PHE A 117 -25.84 32.99 -9.58
CA PHE A 117 -25.95 32.36 -10.92
C PHE A 117 -24.64 31.74 -11.41
N LEU A 118 -24.73 30.50 -11.95
CA LEU A 118 -23.66 29.78 -12.66
C LEU A 118 -23.14 30.59 -13.84
N THR A 119 -21.87 31.00 -13.78
CA THR A 119 -21.16 31.59 -14.92
C THR A 119 -20.45 30.49 -15.72
N THR A 120 -20.21 30.72 -17.01
CA THR A 120 -19.47 29.80 -17.90
C THR A 120 -18.14 30.41 -18.35
N GLU A 121 -17.66 31.44 -17.66
CA GLU A 121 -16.45 32.14 -18.03
C GLU A 121 -15.38 31.89 -16.97
N GLU A 122 -14.47 31.00 -17.33
CA GLU A 122 -13.27 30.64 -16.59
C GLU A 122 -12.50 31.92 -16.21
N SER A 123 -12.34 32.16 -14.90
CA SER A 123 -11.51 33.26 -14.43
C SER A 123 -10.03 32.92 -14.69
N PRO A 124 -9.26 33.79 -15.36
CA PRO A 124 -7.87 33.49 -15.64
C PRO A 124 -7.05 33.45 -14.33
N PRO A 125 -6.07 32.53 -14.23
CA PRO A 125 -5.25 32.41 -13.04
C PRO A 125 -4.43 33.68 -12.78
N LEU A 126 -4.31 34.05 -11.50
CA LEU A 126 -3.57 35.21 -11.04
C LEU A 126 -2.09 35.13 -11.48
N GLY A 127 -1.70 36.02 -12.41
CA GLY A 127 -0.31 36.20 -12.85
C GLY A 127 -0.01 35.91 -14.32
N ALA A 128 -1.00 35.54 -15.14
CA ALA A 128 -0.83 35.23 -16.57
C ALA A 128 -1.54 36.22 -17.51
N GLU A 129 -1.45 37.52 -17.23
CA GLU A 129 -2.08 38.55 -18.07
C GLU A 129 -1.34 38.87 -19.38
N ASP A 130 -0.18 38.23 -19.64
CA ASP A 130 0.52 38.30 -20.92
C ASP A 130 1.04 36.90 -21.33
N ASN A 131 0.23 36.16 -22.11
CA ASN A 131 0.58 35.04 -23.02
C ASN A 131 -0.45 33.89 -23.03
N ALA A 132 -1.74 34.19 -23.15
CA ALA A 132 -2.72 33.18 -23.55
C ALA A 132 -2.75 33.11 -25.09
N LEU A 133 -1.97 32.22 -25.70
CA LEU A 133 -2.16 31.83 -27.10
C LEU A 133 -2.24 30.32 -27.33
N PHE A 134 -1.84 29.47 -26.38
CA PHE A 134 -1.89 28.02 -26.58
C PHE A 134 -2.14 27.32 -25.24
N GLY A 135 -3.36 26.83 -25.04
CA GLY A 135 -3.76 26.11 -23.83
C GLY A 135 -5.20 25.64 -23.97
N GLY A 136 -5.41 24.49 -24.58
CA GLY A 136 -6.72 23.85 -24.67
C GLY A 136 -6.55 22.37 -24.99
N GLY A 137 -6.64 21.53 -23.96
CA GLY A 137 -6.86 20.09 -24.12
C GLY A 137 -8.27 19.84 -24.66
N PHE A 138 -8.44 18.77 -25.41
CA PHE A 138 -9.75 18.34 -25.92
C PHE A 138 -10.44 17.43 -24.90
N ASP A 139 -11.74 17.64 -24.64
CA ASP A 139 -12.50 16.82 -23.68
C ASP A 139 -13.56 15.89 -24.29
N SER A 140 -13.87 15.97 -25.59
CA SER A 140 -14.71 14.95 -26.26
C SER A 140 -14.75 15.12 -27.78
N VAL A 141 -15.06 14.02 -28.48
CA VAL A 141 -15.46 14.01 -29.90
C VAL A 141 -16.96 13.71 -29.96
N LEU A 142 -17.75 14.65 -30.47
CA LEU A 142 -19.18 14.47 -30.75
C LEU A 142 -19.38 14.26 -32.25
N ILE A 143 -19.87 13.08 -32.63
CA ILE A 143 -20.23 12.75 -34.02
C ILE A 143 -21.76 12.81 -34.12
N PHE A 144 -22.28 13.73 -34.94
CA PHE A 144 -23.70 13.82 -35.24
C PHE A 144 -24.03 13.11 -36.56
N TYR A 145 -25.27 12.63 -36.67
CA TYR A 145 -25.74 11.79 -37.79
C TYR A 145 -25.99 12.54 -39.11
N ASP A 146 -25.78 13.86 -39.19
CA ASP A 146 -26.16 14.62 -40.38
C ASP A 146 -25.36 15.89 -40.72
N GLU A 147 -24.06 15.99 -40.39
CA GLU A 147 -23.05 16.78 -41.15
C GLU A 147 -21.71 16.87 -40.37
N THR A 148 -20.61 16.63 -41.08
CA THR A 148 -19.26 16.45 -40.54
C THR A 148 -18.62 17.79 -40.16
N THR A 149 -18.45 18.06 -38.86
CA THR A 149 -17.66 19.21 -38.37
C THR A 149 -16.54 18.71 -37.46
N LEU A 150 -15.29 18.98 -37.84
CA LEU A 150 -14.12 18.90 -36.96
C LEU A 150 -13.63 20.33 -36.74
N LEU A 151 -13.63 20.79 -35.50
CA LEU A 151 -12.98 22.05 -35.13
C LEU A 151 -11.48 21.79 -35.00
N THR A 152 -10.67 22.57 -35.72
CA THR A 152 -9.22 22.64 -35.48
C THR A 152 -8.89 23.96 -34.80
N GLU A 153 -7.83 23.96 -34.00
CA GLU A 153 -7.35 25.01 -33.07
C GLU A 153 -7.15 26.40 -33.70
N ALA A 154 -7.12 26.52 -35.02
CA ALA A 154 -7.13 27.80 -35.73
C ALA A 154 -8.44 27.91 -36.51
N GLY A 155 -9.32 28.84 -36.14
CA GLY A 155 -10.67 29.05 -36.70
C GLY A 155 -10.74 29.37 -38.21
N PHE A 156 -10.31 28.45 -39.06
CA PHE A 156 -10.61 28.41 -40.48
C PHE A 156 -11.44 27.16 -40.77
N VAL A 157 -12.66 27.40 -41.24
CA VAL A 157 -13.55 26.37 -41.75
C VAL A 157 -12.89 25.72 -42.98
N LEU A 158 -12.52 24.44 -42.88
CA LEU A 158 -12.28 23.63 -44.08
C LEU A 158 -13.64 23.32 -44.69
N LEU A 159 -14.09 24.19 -45.60
CA LEU A 159 -15.23 23.90 -46.48
C LEU A 159 -14.93 22.62 -47.27
N ALA A 160 -15.97 21.82 -47.51
CA ALA A 160 -15.96 20.49 -48.14
C ALA A 160 -15.40 20.44 -49.58
N ASP A 161 -14.86 21.54 -50.09
CA ASP A 161 -14.35 21.68 -51.45
C ASP A 161 -12.88 21.19 -51.57
N ASN A 162 -12.24 20.86 -50.44
CA ASN A 162 -10.82 20.49 -50.36
C ASN A 162 -10.57 18.97 -50.28
N VAL A 163 -11.40 18.19 -50.96
CA VAL A 163 -11.12 16.76 -51.19
C VAL A 163 -9.96 16.64 -52.20
N GLY A 164 -8.87 15.99 -51.78
CA GLY A 164 -7.71 15.73 -52.64
C GLY A 164 -6.48 16.63 -52.41
N ILE A 165 -6.44 17.42 -51.34
CA ILE A 165 -5.21 18.13 -50.95
C ILE A 165 -4.29 17.17 -50.19
N PRO A 166 -3.12 16.80 -50.73
CA PRO A 166 -2.21 15.91 -50.05
C PRO A 166 -1.46 16.68 -48.95
N PHE A 167 -1.35 16.08 -47.75
CA PHE A 167 -0.48 16.59 -46.70
C PHE A 167 0.80 15.77 -46.63
N GLU A 168 1.94 16.47 -46.57
CA GLU A 168 3.26 15.86 -46.43
C GLU A 168 3.48 15.54 -44.96
N THR A 169 3.65 14.25 -44.67
CA THR A 169 4.03 13.81 -43.33
C THR A 169 5.51 14.11 -43.09
N ASP A 170 5.89 14.22 -41.83
CA ASP A 170 7.27 14.28 -41.32
C ASP A 170 8.15 13.08 -41.73
N ARG A 171 7.55 12.07 -42.36
CA ARG A 171 8.21 10.89 -42.95
C ARG A 171 8.25 10.89 -44.49
N GLY A 172 7.84 11.99 -45.14
CA GLY A 172 8.09 12.25 -46.56
C GLY A 172 7.16 11.53 -47.55
N PHE A 173 6.00 11.05 -47.12
CA PHE A 173 4.97 10.56 -48.04
C PHE A 173 3.65 11.32 -47.86
N LEU A 174 2.90 11.41 -48.95
CA LEU A 174 1.64 12.15 -49.07
C LEU A 174 0.48 11.24 -48.66
N LEU A 175 -0.32 11.66 -47.68
CA LEU A 175 -1.59 11.02 -47.37
C LEU A 175 -2.70 11.66 -48.19
N THR A 176 -3.56 10.84 -48.80
CA THR A 176 -4.78 11.30 -49.49
C THR A 176 -5.96 10.58 -48.85
N ILE A 177 -6.96 11.33 -48.41
CA ILE A 177 -8.22 10.77 -47.91
C ILE A 177 -9.05 10.42 -49.15
N GLU A 178 -9.10 9.14 -49.51
CA GLU A 178 -10.02 8.65 -50.55
C GLU A 178 -11.35 8.24 -49.93
N HIS A 179 -12.42 8.51 -50.68
CA HIS A 179 -13.81 8.25 -50.32
C HIS A 179 -14.00 6.76 -49.99
N GLY A 180 -14.41 6.46 -48.76
CA GLY A 180 -14.79 5.13 -48.30
C GLY A 180 -16.00 5.24 -47.39
N ASP A 181 -16.91 4.26 -47.47
CA ASP A 181 -18.09 4.17 -46.62
C ASP A 181 -17.71 4.30 -45.13
N ALA A 182 -18.55 5.01 -44.37
CA ALA A 182 -18.32 5.22 -42.94
C ALA A 182 -18.12 3.89 -42.21
N LEU A 183 -17.00 3.74 -41.50
CA LEU A 183 -16.78 2.62 -40.61
C LEU A 183 -17.64 2.82 -39.36
N GLU A 184 -18.74 2.07 -39.26
CA GLU A 184 -19.59 2.05 -38.08
C GLU A 184 -18.87 1.29 -36.95
N ILE A 185 -18.24 2.03 -36.03
CA ILE A 185 -17.61 1.45 -34.84
C ILE A 185 -18.68 1.33 -33.76
N ALA A 186 -19.41 0.21 -33.76
CA ALA A 186 -20.25 -0.18 -32.63
C ALA A 186 -19.35 -0.77 -31.54
N ILE A 187 -19.16 -0.03 -30.44
CA ILE A 187 -18.40 -0.50 -29.28
C ILE A 187 -19.36 -1.32 -28.41
N GLU A 188 -19.48 -2.62 -28.69
CA GLU A 188 -20.03 -3.61 -27.77
C GLU A 188 -18.85 -4.28 -27.04
N GLU A 189 -18.98 -4.57 -25.74
CA GLU A 189 -17.89 -5.13 -24.94
C GLU A 189 -17.24 -6.35 -25.62
N GLY A 190 -15.95 -6.26 -25.95
CA GLY A 190 -15.12 -7.43 -26.29
C GLY A 190 -14.43 -7.50 -27.66
N TYR A 191 -14.29 -6.42 -28.43
CA TYR A 191 -13.46 -6.43 -29.66
C TYR A 191 -12.36 -5.35 -29.64
N GLY A 192 -11.14 -5.75 -30.00
CA GLY A 192 -9.97 -4.87 -30.16
C GLY A 192 -9.84 -4.33 -31.58
N LEU A 193 -9.26 -3.13 -31.70
CA LEU A 193 -8.93 -2.52 -33.00
C LEU A 193 -7.58 -3.06 -33.48
N GLN A 194 -7.59 -3.74 -34.63
CA GLN A 194 -6.37 -4.28 -35.25
C GLN A 194 -5.83 -3.31 -36.29
N ALA A 195 -4.56 -2.93 -36.19
CA ALA A 195 -3.89 -2.15 -37.22
C ALA A 195 -3.66 -3.02 -38.47
N GLN A 196 -3.66 -2.42 -39.66
CA GLN A 196 -3.53 -3.13 -40.95
C GLN A 196 -2.18 -3.86 -41.14
N ASN A 197 -1.27 -3.72 -40.17
CA ASN A 197 0.04 -4.33 -40.07
C ASN A 197 0.10 -5.52 -39.07
N ASP A 198 -1.05 -6.07 -38.67
CA ASP A 198 -1.19 -7.21 -37.72
C ASP A 198 -0.65 -6.93 -36.30
N ASP A 199 -0.29 -5.68 -36.00
CA ASP A 199 0.01 -5.23 -34.63
C ASP A 199 -1.28 -4.75 -33.96
N ASP A 200 -1.56 -5.25 -32.76
CA ASP A 200 -2.67 -4.77 -31.94
C ASP A 200 -2.41 -3.31 -31.53
N LEU A 201 -3.30 -2.41 -31.96
CA LEU A 201 -3.33 -1.03 -31.46
C LEU A 201 -4.06 -1.04 -30.12
N LEU A 202 -3.29 -0.93 -29.03
CA LEU A 202 -3.85 -0.72 -27.69
C LEU A 202 -4.44 0.69 -27.62
N VAL A 203 -5.71 0.84 -28.01
CA VAL A 203 -6.49 2.05 -27.82
C VAL A 203 -7.31 1.87 -26.54
N GLN A 204 -6.84 2.47 -25.45
CA GLN A 204 -7.63 2.60 -24.23
C GLN A 204 -8.63 3.74 -24.42
N VAL A 205 -9.90 3.42 -24.64
CA VAL A 205 -11.01 4.38 -24.58
C VAL A 205 -11.63 4.25 -23.20
N GLY A 206 -11.50 5.30 -22.39
CA GLY A 206 -11.83 5.29 -20.98
C GLY A 206 -10.58 5.16 -20.11
N GLY A 207 -9.99 6.30 -19.77
CA GLY A 207 -9.29 6.37 -18.51
C GLY A 207 -10.32 6.08 -17.43
N ALA A 208 -10.19 4.94 -16.76
CA ALA A 208 -10.82 4.83 -15.45
C ALA A 208 -10.29 6.01 -14.65
N PHE A 209 -11.18 6.93 -14.26
CA PHE A 209 -10.84 7.97 -13.30
C PHE A 209 -10.33 7.25 -12.05
N PHE A 210 -9.03 7.36 -11.77
CA PHE A 210 -8.41 6.79 -10.58
C PHE A 210 -8.67 7.72 -9.39
N GLU A 211 -9.93 7.86 -8.95
CA GLU A 211 -10.27 8.72 -7.80
C GLU A 211 -9.24 8.49 -6.68
N GLY A 212 -8.39 9.50 -6.42
CA GLY A 212 -7.21 9.35 -5.58
C GLY A 212 -7.64 8.97 -4.18
N GLU A 213 -7.57 7.68 -3.83
CA GLU A 213 -7.97 7.18 -2.50
C GLU A 213 -6.96 7.57 -1.39
N GLY A 214 -6.05 8.51 -1.67
CA GLY A 214 -5.14 9.10 -0.72
C GLY A 214 -3.98 8.19 -0.31
N GLN A 215 -3.32 8.64 0.76
CA GLN A 215 -2.14 7.98 1.33
C GLN A 215 -2.36 6.49 1.60
N PRO A 216 -1.33 5.63 1.50
CA PRO A 216 -1.47 4.20 1.71
C PRO A 216 -2.12 3.84 3.05
N THR A 217 -3.23 3.12 2.98
CA THR A 217 -4.02 2.74 4.16
C THR A 217 -4.18 1.24 4.27
N LEU A 218 -4.24 0.78 5.51
CA LEU A 218 -4.72 -0.54 5.88
C LEU A 218 -6.23 -0.43 6.12
N ILE A 219 -7.04 -1.11 5.31
CA ILE A 219 -8.51 -0.98 5.34
C ILE A 219 -9.11 -1.92 6.38
N ASN A 220 -8.76 -3.20 6.28
CA ASN A 220 -9.36 -4.26 7.07
C ASN A 220 -8.45 -5.49 7.08
N GLY A 221 -8.82 -6.49 7.86
CA GLY A 221 -8.17 -7.78 7.90
C GLY A 221 -9.08 -8.86 8.44
N SER A 222 -8.91 -10.07 7.91
CA SER A 222 -9.58 -11.27 8.41
C SER A 222 -8.62 -12.45 8.40
N ASP A 223 -8.64 -13.20 9.50
CA ASP A 223 -7.82 -14.41 9.70
C ASP A 223 -6.35 -14.22 9.35
N ARG A 224 -5.91 -14.61 8.15
CA ARG A 224 -4.50 -14.56 7.72
C ARG A 224 -4.25 -13.57 6.59
N THR A 225 -5.17 -12.64 6.37
CA THR A 225 -5.10 -11.69 5.26
C THR A 225 -5.45 -10.29 5.76
N LEU A 226 -4.64 -9.31 5.38
CA LEU A 226 -4.95 -7.88 5.49
C LEU A 226 -5.31 -7.35 4.10
N GLN A 227 -6.08 -6.27 4.04
CA GLN A 227 -6.40 -5.55 2.81
C GLN A 227 -5.87 -4.12 2.92
N ILE A 228 -5.12 -3.69 1.91
CA ILE A 228 -4.52 -2.35 1.81
C ILE A 228 -4.99 -1.67 0.52
N LYS A 229 -5.01 -0.33 0.50
CA LYS A 229 -5.32 0.51 -0.68
C LYS A 229 -4.45 1.76 -0.72
N GLY A 230 -4.69 2.61 -1.73
CA GLY A 230 -4.03 3.92 -1.88
C GLY A 230 -2.59 3.80 -2.37
N LEU A 231 -2.25 2.70 -3.05
CA LEU A 231 -0.89 2.40 -3.49
C LEU A 231 -0.79 2.41 -5.02
N ARG A 232 0.41 2.66 -5.54
CA ARG A 232 0.69 2.59 -6.97
C ARG A 232 0.25 1.24 -7.56
N PRO A 233 -0.49 1.20 -8.69
CA PRO A 233 -1.02 -0.02 -9.27
C PRO A 233 0.07 -0.89 -9.91
N TYR A 234 -0.22 -2.19 -10.04
CA TYR A 234 0.62 -3.22 -10.69
C TYR A 234 2.09 -3.27 -10.25
N THR A 235 2.38 -2.83 -9.03
CA THR A 235 3.75 -2.66 -8.55
C THR A 235 3.97 -3.43 -7.25
N LYS A 236 5.18 -3.97 -7.07
CA LYS A 236 5.59 -4.55 -5.80
C LYS A 236 5.75 -3.44 -4.77
N VAL A 237 4.88 -3.42 -3.77
CA VAL A 237 4.81 -2.38 -2.74
C VAL A 237 5.45 -2.79 -1.42
N ILE A 238 5.40 -4.09 -1.07
CA ILE A 238 5.94 -4.61 0.19
C ILE A 238 6.68 -5.93 -0.05
N PRO A 239 7.92 -6.10 0.42
CA PRO A 239 8.64 -7.36 0.30
C PRO A 239 8.18 -8.42 1.30
N ALA A 240 8.31 -9.69 0.91
CA ALA A 240 8.13 -10.83 1.80
C ALA A 240 9.08 -10.76 3.01
N GLY A 241 8.57 -11.16 4.19
CA GLY A 241 9.34 -11.17 5.44
C GLY A 241 9.36 -9.85 6.19
N GLU A 242 8.76 -8.79 5.65
CA GLU A 242 8.55 -7.54 6.38
C GLU A 242 7.53 -7.75 7.51
N SER A 243 7.57 -6.89 8.53
CA SER A 243 6.65 -6.96 9.67
C SER A 243 5.65 -5.82 9.66
N ILE A 244 4.43 -6.11 10.11
CA ILE A 244 3.35 -5.15 10.29
C ILE A 244 2.72 -5.37 11.67
N ALA A 245 2.32 -4.29 12.35
CA ALA A 245 1.59 -4.37 13.62
C ALA A 245 0.34 -3.48 13.55
N PRO A 246 -0.77 -4.00 12.98
CA PRO A 246 -2.00 -3.24 12.87
C PRO A 246 -2.56 -2.79 14.23
N ALA A 247 -2.34 -3.58 15.28
CA ALA A 247 -2.76 -3.25 16.64
C ALA A 247 -1.58 -3.38 17.60
N ALA A 248 -1.57 -2.54 18.64
CA ALA A 248 -0.53 -2.57 19.67
C ALA A 248 -0.42 -3.97 20.29
N GLY A 249 0.79 -4.54 20.29
CA GLY A 249 1.04 -5.88 20.82
C GLY A 249 0.70 -7.04 19.88
N HIS A 250 0.16 -6.76 18.69
CA HIS A 250 -0.17 -7.76 17.67
C HIS A 250 0.68 -7.54 16.42
N ALA A 251 1.87 -8.15 16.40
CA ALA A 251 2.74 -8.13 15.23
C ALA A 251 2.49 -9.35 14.33
N HIS A 252 2.71 -9.13 13.04
CA HIS A 252 2.57 -10.13 11.99
C HIS A 252 3.74 -10.02 11.00
N LEU A 253 4.07 -11.13 10.36
CA LEU A 253 4.99 -11.19 9.21
C LEU A 253 4.18 -11.32 7.94
N ILE A 254 4.63 -10.58 6.93
CA ILE A 254 4.12 -10.68 5.57
C ILE A 254 4.78 -11.87 4.90
N LEU A 255 3.98 -12.77 4.33
CA LEU A 255 4.44 -14.08 3.88
C LEU A 255 5.01 -14.09 2.47
N GLN A 256 4.59 -13.14 1.63
CA GLN A 256 4.99 -13.06 0.24
C GLN A 256 5.12 -11.59 -0.20
N ASP A 257 5.74 -11.38 -1.36
CA ASP A 257 5.79 -10.06 -1.98
C ASP A 257 4.36 -9.60 -2.30
N VAL A 258 4.02 -8.39 -1.89
CA VAL A 258 2.72 -7.78 -2.11
C VAL A 258 2.78 -6.94 -3.37
N ILE A 259 1.92 -7.28 -4.33
CA ILE A 259 1.76 -6.58 -5.60
C ILE A 259 0.30 -6.09 -5.66
N THR A 260 0.13 -4.84 -6.07
CA THR A 260 -1.17 -4.18 -6.20
C THR A 260 -1.88 -4.54 -7.51
N ASP A 261 -3.21 -4.45 -7.50
CA ASP A 261 -4.05 -4.53 -8.70
C ASP A 261 -4.16 -3.16 -9.41
N ILE A 262 -5.12 -3.05 -10.33
CA ILE A 262 -5.37 -1.82 -11.10
C ILE A 262 -5.87 -0.67 -10.21
N GLU A 263 -6.58 -0.98 -9.14
CA GLU A 263 -7.17 0.00 -8.21
C GLU A 263 -6.16 0.42 -7.13
N GLY A 264 -4.92 -0.10 -7.17
CA GLY A 264 -3.94 0.16 -6.12
C GLY A 264 -4.23 -0.57 -4.82
N THR A 265 -5.06 -1.61 -4.88
CA THR A 265 -5.45 -2.46 -3.74
C THR A 265 -4.61 -3.73 -3.73
N ALA A 266 -4.38 -4.29 -2.54
CA ALA A 266 -3.75 -5.59 -2.40
C ALA A 266 -4.23 -6.38 -1.18
N PHE A 267 -4.20 -7.70 -1.30
CA PHE A 267 -4.34 -8.62 -0.16
C PHE A 267 -2.95 -9.05 0.33
N VAL A 268 -2.70 -8.83 1.62
CA VAL A 268 -1.42 -9.11 2.27
C VAL A 268 -1.57 -10.36 3.14
N PRO A 269 -1.03 -11.51 2.73
CA PRO A 269 -1.05 -12.71 3.55
C PRO A 269 -0.04 -12.59 4.69
N ILE A 270 -0.50 -12.96 5.89
CA ILE A 270 0.24 -12.75 7.14
C ILE A 270 0.29 -13.98 8.04
N ALA A 271 1.30 -14.02 8.93
CA ALA A 271 1.38 -14.94 10.06
C ALA A 271 2.03 -14.28 11.29
N PRO A 272 1.59 -14.59 12.53
CA PRO A 272 0.45 -15.44 12.89
C PRO A 272 -0.88 -14.84 12.43
N LYS A 273 -1.99 -15.56 12.58
CA LYS A 273 -3.31 -15.02 12.24
C LYS A 273 -3.71 -13.83 13.13
N LEU A 274 -4.59 -12.99 12.61
CA LEU A 274 -5.24 -11.90 13.32
C LEU A 274 -6.07 -12.44 14.49
N ARG A 275 -6.05 -11.67 15.58
CA ARG A 275 -6.80 -11.98 16.81
C ARG A 275 -7.63 -10.78 17.28
N THR A 276 -7.56 -9.68 16.55
CA THR A 276 -8.27 -8.45 16.80
C THR A 276 -8.87 -7.97 15.49
N VAL A 277 -9.97 -7.23 15.60
CA VAL A 277 -10.61 -6.57 14.45
C VAL A 277 -9.72 -5.42 14.02
N ILE A 278 -9.50 -5.29 12.71
CA ILE A 278 -8.73 -4.20 12.12
C ILE A 278 -9.73 -3.17 11.61
N THR A 279 -9.47 -1.91 11.93
CA THR A 279 -10.17 -0.76 11.36
C THR A 279 -9.25 -0.02 10.41
N GLU A 280 -9.83 0.84 9.59
CA GLU A 280 -9.06 1.68 8.66
C GLU A 280 -8.04 2.55 9.41
N GLN A 281 -6.79 2.50 8.96
CA GLN A 281 -5.68 3.20 9.59
C GLN A 281 -4.49 3.38 8.62
N PRO A 282 -3.53 4.26 8.92
CA PRO A 282 -2.32 4.41 8.11
C PRO A 282 -1.52 3.11 7.98
N LEU A 283 -0.99 2.84 6.79
CA LEU A 283 -0.16 1.67 6.53
C LEU A 283 1.29 1.90 7.01
N VAL A 284 1.67 1.24 8.10
CA VAL A 284 2.99 1.34 8.73
C VAL A 284 3.64 -0.03 8.85
N LEU A 285 4.90 -0.12 8.42
CA LEU A 285 5.74 -1.31 8.49
C LEU A 285 6.84 -1.16 9.55
N GLY A 286 7.38 -2.27 10.03
CA GLY A 286 8.41 -2.25 11.08
C GLY A 286 7.90 -1.69 12.40
N GLY A 287 8.82 -1.29 13.29
CA GLY A 287 8.50 -0.76 14.62
C GLY A 287 7.70 -1.71 15.51
N VAL A 288 7.72 -3.02 15.23
CA VAL A 288 6.73 -3.92 15.81
C VAL A 288 7.07 -4.30 17.25
N THR A 289 6.05 -4.20 18.10
CA THR A 289 6.07 -4.71 19.47
C THR A 289 4.99 -5.75 19.66
N VAL A 290 5.29 -6.80 20.41
CA VAL A 290 4.36 -7.89 20.71
C VAL A 290 4.05 -7.93 22.18
N LEU A 291 2.77 -8.10 22.53
CA LEU A 291 2.34 -8.28 23.91
C LEU A 291 2.74 -9.67 24.40
N MET A 292 3.70 -9.72 25.32
CA MET A 292 4.27 -10.95 25.84
C MET A 292 4.29 -10.97 27.37
N ARG A 293 4.58 -12.14 27.93
CA ARG A 293 4.89 -12.37 29.35
C ARG A 293 6.14 -13.23 29.47
N LEU A 294 6.78 -13.19 30.64
CA LEU A 294 7.88 -14.11 30.94
C LEU A 294 7.37 -15.55 30.99
N THR A 295 8.19 -16.49 30.52
CA THR A 295 7.87 -17.93 30.57
C THR A 295 8.23 -18.57 31.91
N GLN A 296 9.08 -17.92 32.70
CA GLN A 296 9.63 -18.42 33.95
C GLN A 296 9.65 -17.32 35.01
N ASP A 297 9.45 -17.70 36.28
CA ASP A 297 9.45 -16.76 37.40
C ASP A 297 10.87 -16.41 37.86
N ASP A 298 11.85 -17.29 37.61
CA ASP A 298 13.26 -17.11 37.99
C ASP A 298 14.06 -16.25 36.99
N ALA A 299 13.39 -15.60 36.03
CA ALA A 299 14.03 -14.80 34.98
C ALA A 299 14.87 -13.62 35.51
N GLY A 300 14.71 -13.27 36.79
CA GLY A 300 15.53 -12.29 37.51
C GLY A 300 16.88 -12.80 38.00
N GLU A 301 17.24 -14.08 37.82
CA GLU A 301 18.56 -14.59 38.20
C GLU A 301 19.67 -13.89 37.38
N ASN A 302 20.36 -12.94 38.01
CA ASN A 302 21.34 -12.07 37.37
C ASN A 302 22.77 -12.41 37.83
N ARG A 303 23.33 -13.50 37.28
CA ARG A 303 24.72 -13.89 37.60
C ARG A 303 25.67 -12.73 37.29
N THR A 304 26.25 -12.18 38.35
CA THR A 304 27.06 -10.97 38.29
C THR A 304 28.52 -11.34 38.46
N VAL A 305 29.35 -10.88 37.52
CA VAL A 305 30.81 -10.95 37.63
C VAL A 305 31.28 -9.55 38.04
N PRO A 306 31.71 -9.36 39.30
CA PRO A 306 32.23 -8.08 39.74
C PRO A 306 33.42 -7.62 38.88
N PRO A 307 33.60 -6.31 38.67
CA PRO A 307 32.91 -5.23 39.38
C PRO A 307 31.61 -4.74 38.72
N ASN A 308 31.40 -4.93 37.41
CA ASN A 308 30.45 -4.08 36.66
C ASN A 308 29.60 -4.78 35.59
N ARG A 309 29.53 -6.13 35.54
CA ARG A 309 28.72 -6.82 34.52
C ARG A 309 27.79 -7.85 35.12
N SER A 310 26.52 -7.76 34.73
CA SER A 310 25.49 -8.73 35.05
C SER A 310 24.96 -9.37 33.77
N SER A 311 24.82 -10.69 33.82
CA SER A 311 24.31 -11.48 32.70
C SER A 311 22.87 -11.90 32.98
N TYR A 312 22.03 -11.80 31.95
CA TYR A 312 20.60 -12.16 32.02
C TYR A 312 20.21 -13.03 30.83
N THR A 313 19.27 -13.94 31.05
CA THR A 313 18.58 -14.69 30.00
C THR A 313 17.10 -14.56 30.24
N LEU A 314 16.39 -13.92 29.30
CA LEU A 314 14.95 -13.71 29.39
C LEU A 314 14.24 -14.44 28.27
N SER A 315 13.19 -15.17 28.61
CA SER A 315 12.35 -15.91 27.68
C SER A 315 10.92 -15.42 27.81
N PHE A 316 10.34 -15.03 26.68
CA PHE A 316 9.00 -14.47 26.58
C PHE A 316 8.14 -15.28 25.62
N GLU A 317 6.85 -15.35 25.93
CA GLU A 317 5.84 -15.87 25.02
C GLU A 317 4.70 -14.86 24.84
N GLN A 318 4.20 -14.77 23.61
CA GLN A 318 3.05 -13.93 23.30
C GLN A 318 1.80 -14.40 24.03
N ILE A 319 1.06 -13.42 24.53
CA ILE A 319 -0.27 -13.62 25.11
C ILE A 319 -1.28 -13.63 23.96
N LEU A 320 -2.05 -14.72 23.89
CA LEU A 320 -3.09 -14.90 22.88
C LEU A 320 -4.40 -14.36 23.45
N ASN A 321 -4.62 -13.06 23.31
CA ASN A 321 -5.92 -12.42 23.55
C ASN A 321 -6.67 -12.26 22.23
#